data_AF-A0A9D8P9H6-F1
#
_entry.id   AF-A0A9D8P9H6-F1
#
_cell.length_a   1.000
_cell.length_b   1.000
_cell.length_c   1.000
_cell.angle_alpha   90.00
_cell.angle_beta   90.00
_cell.angle_gamma   90.00
#
_symmetry.space_group_name_H-M   'P 1'
#
loop_
_entity.id
_entity.type
_entity.pdbx_description
1 polymer ?
#
loop_
_entity_poly.entity_id
_entity_poly.type
_entity_poly.pdbx_seq_one_letter_code
_entity_poly.pdbx_strand_id
1 'polypeptide(L)'
;MDAIMKEVKQDLPFPVPNYRFDQKNEMFKRSDWDDKVKPFGHRFYKEAKYGEQPGFQRLDHAFHFGAWNLEASAGFGNVRSNSGLYSWDGVAPRFRHWAELGGQMKDSPEKMSHIVKKVAHFYGADLVGICKVHPNWVYSHEYNKATQERYPIELPEGCQNAIVMAFAMDYKAMCTSPSAVEAAATGLGYSQMAFVANLMAIFIRHLGYRAIPCGNDTALSVPLAMAAGLGEAGRHGLLITKKFGPRVRLCKVFTDLPLHYDSYQPFGVTKFCQVCKKCAIHCPPQAISYKHMSTEGPNISNHSGILKWYSNYEKCFEFWSRIRMGCANCIRVCPYNKPQGLIHDFVRWQVRNLPWVNRFMVQLDDLFGYGKQINADQFWA
;
A
#
# COMPACT_ATOMS: atom_id res chain seq x y z
N MET A 1 -19.64 11.08 20.76
CA MET A 1 -18.90 9.80 20.75
C MET A 1 -19.77 8.60 20.40
N ASP A 2 -21.10 8.64 20.55
CA ASP A 2 -21.96 7.45 20.38
C ASP A 2 -22.80 7.34 19.08
N ALA A 3 -22.73 8.31 18.16
CA ALA A 3 -23.56 8.26 16.94
C ALA A 3 -22.93 7.51 15.75
N ILE A 4 -21.62 7.27 15.76
CA ILE A 4 -20.87 6.63 14.66
C ILE A 4 -20.53 5.14 14.97
N MET A 5 -20.66 4.71 16.23
CA MET A 5 -20.45 3.33 16.67
C MET A 5 -21.72 2.47 16.61
N LYS A 6 -22.73 2.81 15.80
CA LYS A 6 -23.70 1.80 15.38
C LYS A 6 -22.91 0.75 14.63
N GLU A 7 -22.73 -0.41 15.27
CA GLU A 7 -22.06 -1.59 14.75
C GLU A 7 -22.31 -1.70 13.25
N VAL A 8 -21.31 -1.31 12.45
CA VAL A 8 -21.29 -1.75 11.07
C VAL A 8 -20.98 -3.23 11.18
N LYS A 9 -22.02 -4.06 11.35
CA LYS A 9 -21.96 -5.50 11.06
C LYS A 9 -21.78 -5.65 9.55
N GLN A 10 -20.60 -5.23 9.07
CA GLN A 10 -20.13 -5.63 7.77
C GLN A 10 -19.64 -7.05 7.98
N ASP A 11 -20.42 -8.03 7.52
CA ASP A 11 -20.00 -9.44 7.51
C ASP A 11 -18.84 -9.60 6.52
N LEU A 12 -17.67 -9.16 6.94
CA LEU A 12 -16.45 -9.25 6.18
C LEU A 12 -15.92 -10.68 6.32
N PRO A 13 -15.56 -11.34 5.22
CA PRO A 13 -15.05 -12.71 5.22
C PRO A 13 -13.59 -12.82 5.74
N PHE A 14 -13.11 -11.80 6.47
CA PHE A 14 -11.80 -11.76 7.10
C PHE A 14 -11.85 -10.93 8.39
N PRO A 15 -10.95 -11.18 9.37
CA PRO A 15 -10.99 -10.51 10.66
C PRO A 15 -10.77 -9.00 10.58
N VAL A 16 -11.52 -8.25 11.40
CA VAL A 16 -11.42 -6.80 11.55
C VAL A 16 -11.07 -6.48 13.02
N PRO A 17 -10.13 -5.55 13.29
CA PRO A 17 -9.81 -5.17 14.66
C PRO A 17 -11.02 -4.50 15.32
N ASN A 18 -11.13 -4.61 16.64
CA ASN A 18 -12.22 -4.00 17.42
C ASN A 18 -11.94 -2.55 17.85
N TYR A 19 -10.81 -1.96 17.44
CA TYR A 19 -10.46 -0.57 17.70
C TYR A 19 -9.76 0.06 16.48
N ARG A 20 -9.59 1.39 16.52
CA ARG A 20 -8.86 2.17 15.51
C ARG A 20 -7.40 2.34 15.92
N PHE A 21 -6.48 2.11 14.97
CA PHE A 21 -5.04 2.28 15.21
C PHE A 21 -4.65 3.77 15.27
N ASP A 22 -3.77 4.15 16.17
CA ASP A 22 -3.22 5.51 16.23
C ASP A 22 -2.03 5.65 15.27
N GLN A 23 -2.12 6.54 14.28
CA GLN A 23 -1.07 6.69 13.28
C GLN A 23 0.27 7.12 13.88
N LYS A 24 0.28 7.79 15.04
CA LYS A 24 1.52 8.13 15.75
C LYS A 24 2.42 6.90 16.01
N ASN A 25 1.80 5.73 16.17
CA ASN A 25 2.52 4.48 16.44
C ASN A 25 2.97 3.74 15.16
N GLU A 26 2.52 4.16 13.98
CA GLU A 26 3.05 3.69 12.70
C GLU A 26 4.58 3.88 12.66
N MET A 27 5.31 2.90 12.14
CA MET A 27 6.76 2.83 12.33
C MET A 27 7.51 4.09 11.84
N PHE A 28 7.10 4.66 10.71
CA PHE A 28 7.73 5.85 10.16
C PHE A 28 7.37 7.14 10.91
N LYS A 29 6.24 7.19 11.61
CA LYS A 29 5.84 8.32 12.48
C LYS A 29 6.51 8.21 13.84
N ARG A 30 6.62 6.98 14.35
CA ARG A 30 7.26 6.66 15.63
C ARG A 30 8.72 7.09 15.71
N SER A 31 9.43 7.12 14.58
CA SER A 31 10.80 7.62 14.52
C SER A 31 10.94 9.12 14.85
N ASP A 32 9.86 9.88 14.98
CA ASP A 32 9.95 11.31 15.31
C ASP A 32 9.91 11.57 16.82
N TRP A 33 9.34 10.66 17.61
CA TRP A 33 9.06 10.89 19.03
C TRP A 33 9.61 9.80 19.96
N ASP A 34 9.79 8.56 19.50
CA ASP A 34 10.37 7.48 20.32
C ASP A 34 11.89 7.54 20.30
N ASP A 35 12.51 7.80 21.45
CA ASP A 35 13.96 7.95 21.60
C ASP A 35 14.76 6.71 21.17
N LYS A 36 14.17 5.50 21.26
CA LYS A 36 14.81 4.27 20.77
C LYS A 36 14.91 4.24 19.24
N VAL A 37 13.94 4.83 18.56
CA VAL A 37 13.78 4.74 17.10
C VAL A 37 14.26 6.00 16.38
N LYS A 38 14.27 7.16 17.05
CA LYS A 38 14.78 8.45 16.53
C LYS A 38 16.14 8.34 15.82
N PRO A 39 17.16 7.63 16.37
CA PRO A 39 18.43 7.46 15.66
C PRO A 39 18.29 6.75 14.31
N PHE A 40 17.34 5.82 14.17
CA PHE A 40 17.08 5.13 12.91
C PHE A 40 16.44 6.09 11.89
N GLY A 41 15.50 6.92 12.35
CA GLY A 41 14.89 7.98 11.54
C GLY A 41 15.92 9.00 11.05
N HIS A 42 16.78 9.49 11.94
CA HIS A 42 17.86 10.42 11.58
C HIS A 42 18.72 9.84 10.46
N ARG A 43 19.22 8.62 10.66
CA ARG A 43 20.04 7.93 9.66
C ARG A 43 19.30 7.77 8.33
N PHE A 44 18.07 7.29 8.33
CA PHE A 44 17.34 7.02 7.10
C PHE A 44 16.97 8.29 6.32
N TYR A 45 16.51 9.35 6.99
CA TYR A 45 15.98 10.54 6.32
C TYR A 45 16.99 11.67 6.09
N LYS A 46 18.09 11.73 6.85
CA LYS A 46 19.04 12.86 6.80
C LYS A 46 20.41 12.50 6.26
N GLU A 47 20.70 11.22 6.06
CA GLU A 47 22.00 10.78 5.59
C GLU A 47 21.84 10.00 4.28
N ALA A 48 22.71 10.29 3.32
CA ALA A 48 22.84 9.54 2.09
C ALA A 48 24.15 8.76 2.09
N LYS A 49 24.13 7.54 1.55
CA LYS A 49 25.32 6.73 1.36
C LYS A 49 25.46 6.37 -0.12
N TYR A 50 26.15 7.23 -0.86
CA TYR A 50 26.61 6.90 -2.20
C TYR A 50 27.71 5.84 -2.11
N GLY A 51 27.65 4.83 -2.98
CA GLY A 51 28.67 3.80 -3.12
C GLY A 51 29.14 3.69 -4.55
N GLU A 52 30.25 2.98 -4.74
CA GLU A 52 30.73 2.60 -6.07
C GLU A 52 30.04 1.31 -6.57
N GLN A 53 29.48 0.53 -5.64
CA GLN A 53 28.76 -0.69 -6.01
C GLN A 53 27.45 -0.39 -6.76
N PRO A 54 27.12 -1.20 -7.79
CA PRO A 54 25.85 -1.09 -8.51
C PRO A 54 24.65 -1.09 -7.58
N GLY A 55 23.69 -0.19 -7.86
CA GLY A 55 22.47 -0.02 -7.07
C GLY A 55 22.59 1.02 -5.97
N PHE A 56 23.78 1.57 -5.74
CA PHE A 56 24.03 2.68 -4.80
C PHE A 56 24.90 3.78 -5.42
N GLN A 57 25.08 3.75 -6.74
CA GLN A 57 25.83 4.78 -7.45
C GLN A 57 25.03 6.06 -7.58
N ARG A 58 25.70 7.15 -7.97
CA ARG A 58 25.06 8.45 -8.17
C ARG A 58 23.93 8.39 -9.19
N LEU A 59 24.08 7.59 -10.25
CA LEU A 59 23.02 7.36 -11.25
C LEU A 59 21.77 6.74 -10.61
N ASP A 60 21.94 5.68 -9.83
CA ASP A 60 20.82 4.97 -9.18
C ASP A 60 20.09 5.88 -8.19
N HIS A 61 20.84 6.68 -7.41
CA HIS A 61 20.28 7.67 -6.50
C HIS A 61 19.54 8.78 -7.26
N ALA A 62 20.08 9.28 -8.37
CA ALA A 62 19.41 10.29 -9.19
C ALA A 62 18.07 9.76 -9.72
N PHE A 63 18.05 8.51 -10.19
CA PHE A 63 16.83 7.85 -10.64
C PHE A 63 15.81 7.69 -9.49
N HIS A 64 16.25 7.25 -8.32
CA HIS A 64 15.43 7.18 -7.11
C HIS A 64 14.80 8.53 -6.75
N PHE A 65 15.60 9.58 -6.59
CA PHE A 65 15.09 10.89 -6.18
C PHE A 65 14.18 11.52 -7.24
N GLY A 66 14.47 11.31 -8.52
CA GLY A 66 13.58 11.73 -9.61
C GLY A 66 12.21 11.07 -9.51
N ALA A 67 12.17 9.76 -9.25
CA ALA A 67 10.92 9.01 -9.13
C ALA A 67 10.06 9.44 -7.92
N TRP A 68 10.68 9.87 -6.82
CA TRP A 68 9.99 10.35 -5.62
C TRP A 68 9.53 11.82 -5.67
N ASN A 69 9.99 12.58 -6.66
CA ASN A 69 9.89 14.04 -6.63
C ASN A 69 8.46 14.56 -6.46
N LEU A 70 7.47 13.98 -7.15
CA LEU A 70 6.09 14.47 -7.08
C LEU A 70 5.46 14.22 -5.70
N GLU A 71 5.64 13.02 -5.13
CA GLU A 71 5.17 12.74 -3.76
C GLU A 71 5.85 13.64 -2.74
N ALA A 72 7.17 13.85 -2.87
CA ALA A 72 7.95 14.61 -1.89
C ALA A 72 7.70 16.13 -1.95
N SER A 73 7.44 16.67 -3.15
CA SER A 73 7.28 18.12 -3.36
C SER A 73 5.83 18.60 -3.36
N ALA A 74 4.88 17.73 -3.72
CA ALA A 74 3.48 18.11 -3.88
C ALA A 74 2.50 17.12 -3.24
N GLY A 75 2.85 15.84 -3.08
CA GLY A 75 1.97 14.81 -2.50
C GLY A 75 1.79 14.96 -0.99
N PHE A 76 2.86 14.74 -0.22
CA PHE A 76 2.91 14.75 1.25
C PHE A 76 2.12 13.65 1.99
N GLY A 77 1.64 12.61 1.30
CA GLY A 77 0.82 11.54 1.90
C GLY A 77 1.55 10.68 2.95
N ASN A 78 2.88 10.72 2.98
CA ASN A 78 3.69 10.13 4.05
C ASN A 78 3.95 11.09 5.24
N VAL A 79 3.64 12.37 5.08
CA VAL A 79 3.94 13.44 6.06
C VAL A 79 2.69 13.78 6.86
N ARG A 80 1.57 14.04 6.17
CA ARG A 80 0.29 14.44 6.75
C ARG A 80 -0.88 14.22 5.78
N SER A 81 -2.11 14.19 6.28
CA SER A 81 -3.34 14.19 5.50
C SER A 81 -3.74 15.61 5.09
N ASN A 82 -4.78 15.71 4.26
CA ASN A 82 -5.41 16.96 3.83
C ASN A 82 -4.40 18.05 3.41
N SER A 83 -3.44 17.70 2.56
CA SER A 83 -2.45 18.67 2.08
C SER A 83 -1.93 18.31 0.70
N GLY A 84 -1.42 19.33 0.00
CA GLY A 84 -0.85 19.15 -1.34
C GLY A 84 -1.86 18.51 -2.31
N LEU A 85 -1.38 17.53 -3.06
CA LEU A 85 -2.20 16.76 -4.01
C LEU A 85 -3.27 15.90 -3.31
N TYR A 86 -3.11 15.62 -2.01
CA TYR A 86 -4.11 14.94 -1.19
C TYR A 86 -5.02 15.91 -0.40
N SER A 87 -5.16 17.17 -0.84
CA SER A 87 -6.10 18.10 -0.20
C SER A 87 -7.55 17.61 -0.34
N TRP A 88 -8.31 17.70 0.76
CA TRP A 88 -9.69 17.21 0.87
C TRP A 88 -10.70 18.13 0.21
N ASP A 89 -10.31 19.36 -0.09
CA ASP A 89 -11.19 20.40 -0.61
C ASP A 89 -10.67 21.01 -1.90
N GLY A 90 -11.57 21.73 -2.57
CA GLY A 90 -11.26 22.60 -3.68
C GLY A 90 -11.12 21.90 -5.03
N VAL A 91 -11.16 22.73 -6.06
CA VAL A 91 -10.77 22.41 -7.43
C VAL A 91 -9.88 23.54 -7.93
N ALA A 92 -9.15 23.31 -9.02
CA ALA A 92 -8.30 24.35 -9.59
C ALA A 92 -9.15 25.62 -9.88
N PRO A 93 -8.68 26.84 -9.55
CA PRO A 93 -9.46 28.06 -9.72
C PRO A 93 -10.02 28.24 -11.13
N ARG A 94 -9.26 27.85 -12.15
CA ARG A 94 -9.66 27.88 -13.57
C ARG A 94 -10.91 27.07 -13.89
N PHE A 95 -11.19 26.00 -13.12
CA PHE A 95 -12.31 25.09 -13.36
C PHE A 95 -13.44 25.22 -12.34
N ARG A 96 -13.28 26.07 -11.31
CA ARG A 96 -14.22 26.18 -10.19
C ARG A 96 -15.64 26.52 -10.63
N HIS A 97 -15.79 27.49 -11.51
CA HIS A 97 -17.09 27.89 -12.04
C HIS A 97 -17.86 26.72 -12.67
N TRP A 98 -17.16 25.81 -13.37
CA TRP A 98 -17.78 24.64 -13.98
C TRP A 98 -18.23 23.59 -12.96
N ALA A 99 -17.50 23.43 -11.85
CA ALA A 99 -17.95 22.57 -10.76
C ALA A 99 -19.22 23.13 -10.09
N GLU A 100 -19.30 24.45 -9.93
CA GLU A 100 -20.45 25.13 -9.31
C GLU A 100 -21.70 25.11 -10.20
N LEU A 101 -21.54 25.27 -11.52
CA LEU A 101 -22.64 25.22 -12.47
C LEU A 101 -23.20 23.81 -12.72
N GLY A 102 -22.36 22.77 -12.62
CA GLY A 102 -22.70 21.40 -13.06
C GLY A 102 -23.79 20.70 -12.25
N GLY A 103 -24.14 21.23 -11.08
CA GLY A 103 -25.05 20.57 -10.14
C GLY A 103 -24.52 19.20 -9.68
N GLN A 104 -25.39 18.42 -9.05
CA GLN A 104 -25.06 17.05 -8.66
C GLN A 104 -25.56 16.06 -9.73
N MET A 105 -24.63 15.28 -10.29
CA MET A 105 -24.98 14.21 -11.23
C MET A 105 -25.81 13.15 -10.51
N LYS A 106 -26.88 12.66 -11.15
CA LYS A 106 -27.72 11.57 -10.63
C LYS A 106 -27.72 10.40 -11.60
N ASP A 107 -27.23 9.25 -11.15
CA ASP A 107 -27.23 8.00 -11.91
C ASP A 107 -27.21 6.80 -10.95
N SER A 108 -27.34 5.58 -11.48
CA SER A 108 -27.33 4.37 -10.64
C SER A 108 -25.93 4.08 -10.07
N PRO A 109 -25.84 3.51 -8.85
CA PRO A 109 -24.56 3.12 -8.26
C PRO A 109 -23.73 2.17 -9.13
N GLU A 110 -24.37 1.28 -9.89
CA GLU A 110 -23.72 0.32 -10.80
C GLU A 110 -23.04 1.04 -11.97
N LYS A 111 -23.76 1.97 -12.60
CA LYS A 111 -23.23 2.75 -13.71
C LYS A 111 -22.11 3.69 -13.24
N MET A 112 -22.28 4.31 -12.07
CA MET A 112 -21.24 5.17 -11.50
C MET A 112 -19.98 4.39 -11.13
N SER A 113 -20.11 3.20 -10.53
CA SER A 113 -18.96 2.32 -10.27
C SER A 113 -18.20 1.95 -11.54
N HIS A 114 -18.90 1.66 -12.64
CA HIS A 114 -18.26 1.38 -13.92
C HIS A 114 -17.51 2.59 -14.49
N ILE A 115 -18.14 3.78 -14.45
CA ILE A 115 -17.54 5.04 -14.93
C ILE A 115 -16.29 5.37 -14.11
N VAL A 116 -16.39 5.38 -12.78
CA VAL A 116 -15.29 5.70 -11.87
C VAL A 116 -14.10 4.76 -12.07
N LYS A 117 -14.34 3.45 -12.22
CA LYS A 117 -13.27 2.48 -12.51
C LYS A 117 -12.60 2.77 -13.85
N LYS A 118 -13.38 3.06 -14.90
CA LYS A 118 -12.83 3.44 -16.22
C LYS A 118 -11.98 4.70 -16.15
N VAL A 119 -12.44 5.73 -15.42
CA VAL A 119 -11.71 6.99 -15.25
C VAL A 119 -10.42 6.78 -14.44
N ALA A 120 -10.46 6.00 -13.36
CA ALA A 120 -9.27 5.67 -12.58
C ALA A 120 -8.21 4.92 -13.41
N HIS A 121 -8.63 3.96 -14.25
CA HIS A 121 -7.74 3.30 -15.20
C HIS A 121 -7.18 4.28 -16.24
N PHE A 122 -8.02 5.17 -16.79
CA PHE A 122 -7.58 6.20 -17.73
C PHE A 122 -6.51 7.12 -17.12
N TYR A 123 -6.65 7.50 -15.85
CA TYR A 123 -5.64 8.30 -15.15
C TYR A 123 -4.38 7.53 -14.75
N GLY A 124 -4.40 6.19 -14.81
CA GLY A 124 -3.20 5.36 -14.68
C GLY A 124 -3.19 4.38 -13.51
N ALA A 125 -4.33 4.12 -12.85
CA ALA A 125 -4.42 3.00 -11.91
C ALA A 125 -4.38 1.65 -12.65
N ASP A 126 -3.56 0.71 -12.17
CA ASP A 126 -3.47 -0.64 -12.76
C ASP A 126 -4.60 -1.56 -12.31
N LEU A 127 -5.07 -1.38 -11.07
CA LEU A 127 -6.23 -2.08 -10.51
C LEU A 127 -7.09 -1.10 -9.74
N VAL A 128 -8.40 -1.28 -9.81
CA VAL A 128 -9.37 -0.44 -9.11
C VAL A 128 -10.47 -1.33 -8.53
N GLY A 129 -10.80 -1.11 -7.26
CA GLY A 129 -11.88 -1.79 -6.58
C GLY A 129 -12.60 -0.83 -5.67
N ILE A 130 -13.86 -1.10 -5.37
CA ILE A 130 -14.72 -0.23 -4.57
C ILE A 130 -15.24 -1.03 -3.38
N CYS A 131 -15.18 -0.47 -2.19
CA CYS A 131 -15.75 -1.10 -1.00
C CYS A 131 -16.36 -0.06 -0.05
N LYS A 132 -17.17 -0.55 0.89
CA LYS A 132 -17.55 0.24 2.05
C LYS A 132 -16.41 0.22 3.09
N VAL A 133 -16.10 1.38 3.64
CA VAL A 133 -15.08 1.55 4.67
C VAL A 133 -15.60 1.02 6.00
N HIS A 134 -14.83 0.14 6.64
CA HIS A 134 -15.05 -0.18 8.05
C HIS A 134 -14.37 0.89 8.93
N PRO A 135 -15.04 1.45 9.96
CA PRO A 135 -14.50 2.52 10.80
C PRO A 135 -13.13 2.19 11.42
N ASN A 136 -12.93 0.94 11.85
CA ASN A 136 -11.67 0.48 12.47
C ASN A 136 -10.46 0.41 11.51
N TRP A 137 -10.64 0.70 10.22
CA TRP A 137 -9.53 0.85 9.28
C TRP A 137 -9.06 2.30 9.14
N VAL A 138 -9.87 3.27 9.57
CA VAL A 138 -9.48 4.69 9.65
C VAL A 138 -8.66 4.87 10.93
N TYR A 139 -7.51 5.54 10.83
CA TYR A 139 -6.69 5.82 12.02
C TYR A 139 -7.50 6.61 13.05
N SER A 140 -7.30 6.38 14.35
CA SER A 140 -8.01 7.15 15.38
C SER A 140 -7.55 8.60 15.41
N HIS A 141 -6.24 8.79 15.22
CA HIS A 141 -5.57 10.09 15.17
C HIS A 141 -4.57 10.07 14.02
N GLU A 142 -4.42 11.21 13.38
CA GLU A 142 -3.29 11.49 12.53
C GLU A 142 -2.09 11.95 13.38
N TYR A 143 -0.88 11.69 12.89
CA TYR A 143 0.34 12.36 13.33
C TYR A 143 1.01 13.10 12.17
N ASN A 144 1.00 14.43 12.22
CA ASN A 144 1.61 15.29 11.21
C ASN A 144 3.12 15.40 11.50
N LYS A 145 3.96 14.80 10.64
CA LYS A 145 5.42 14.81 10.86
C LYS A 145 6.04 16.21 10.74
N ALA A 146 5.40 17.11 9.98
CA ALA A 146 5.95 18.45 9.74
C ALA A 146 5.78 19.35 10.96
N THR A 147 4.64 19.25 11.67
CA THR A 147 4.36 20.05 12.88
C THR A 147 4.56 19.27 14.18
N GLN A 148 4.72 17.94 14.10
CA GLN A 148 4.76 17.00 15.23
C GLN A 148 3.48 16.96 16.07
N GLU A 149 2.37 17.45 15.51
CA GLU A 149 1.07 17.49 16.16
C GLU A 149 0.29 16.18 15.92
N ARG A 150 -0.58 15.86 16.88
CA ARG A 150 -1.48 14.72 16.86
C ARG A 150 -2.91 15.19 17.06
N TYR A 151 -3.80 14.85 16.14
CA TYR A 151 -5.21 15.23 16.24
C TYR A 151 -6.12 14.08 15.80
N PRO A 152 -7.34 13.99 16.35
CA PRO A 152 -8.35 13.04 15.87
C PRO A 152 -8.59 13.25 14.37
N ILE A 153 -8.75 12.15 13.64
CA ILE A 153 -9.11 12.21 12.23
C ILE A 153 -10.45 11.52 12.03
N GLU A 154 -11.37 12.13 11.30
CA GLU A 154 -12.65 11.53 10.93
C GLU A 154 -12.91 11.76 9.45
N LEU A 155 -13.57 10.81 8.80
CA LEU A 155 -14.02 11.01 7.43
C LEU A 155 -15.21 11.98 7.42
N PRO A 156 -15.29 12.92 6.46
CA PRO A 156 -16.43 13.82 6.33
C PRO A 156 -17.72 13.05 6.09
N GLU A 157 -18.83 13.49 6.70
CA GLU A 157 -20.09 12.75 6.89
C GLU A 157 -20.35 11.59 5.91
N GLY A 158 -21.07 11.67 4.80
CA GLY A 158 -21.37 10.52 3.95
C GLY A 158 -20.19 9.80 3.24
N CYS A 159 -18.91 10.16 3.49
CA CYS A 159 -17.75 9.62 2.76
C CYS A 159 -17.34 8.20 3.19
N GLN A 160 -18.28 7.25 3.13
CA GLN A 160 -18.09 5.86 3.55
C GLN A 160 -17.71 4.91 2.41
N ASN A 161 -17.69 5.40 1.16
CA ASN A 161 -17.33 4.61 -0.02
C ASN A 161 -15.85 4.83 -0.31
N ALA A 162 -15.07 3.76 -0.41
CA ALA A 162 -13.67 3.81 -0.79
C ALA A 162 -13.48 3.30 -2.21
N ILE A 163 -12.88 4.13 -3.06
CA ILE A 163 -12.31 3.72 -4.34
C ILE A 163 -10.84 3.44 -4.09
N VAL A 164 -10.46 2.17 -4.06
CA VAL A 164 -9.11 1.71 -3.80
C VAL A 164 -8.39 1.46 -5.11
N MET A 165 -7.19 2.02 -5.26
CA MET A 165 -6.41 1.94 -6.49
C MET A 165 -5.04 1.33 -6.20
N ALA A 166 -4.56 0.49 -7.12
CA ALA A 166 -3.24 -0.11 -7.05
C ALA A 166 -2.38 0.26 -8.26
N PHE A 167 -1.08 0.46 -8.01
CA PHE A 167 -0.08 0.85 -9.01
C PHE A 167 1.04 -0.17 -9.01
N ALA A 168 1.24 -0.85 -10.14
CA ALA A 168 2.26 -1.87 -10.30
C ALA A 168 3.65 -1.21 -10.31
N MET A 169 4.56 -1.72 -9.48
CA MET A 169 5.96 -1.31 -9.55
C MET A 169 6.69 -2.13 -10.62
N ASP A 170 7.78 -1.59 -11.18
CA ASP A 170 8.55 -2.29 -12.22
C ASP A 170 9.16 -3.60 -11.70
N TYR A 171 9.01 -4.69 -12.45
CA TYR A 171 9.49 -6.02 -12.04
C TYR A 171 11.01 -6.09 -12.00
N LYS A 172 11.70 -5.59 -13.04
CA LYS A 172 13.15 -5.70 -13.17
C LYS A 172 13.84 -4.86 -12.11
N ALA A 173 13.39 -3.63 -11.89
CA ALA A 173 13.86 -2.78 -10.80
C ALA A 173 13.65 -3.48 -9.45
N MET A 174 12.48 -4.07 -9.20
CA MET A 174 12.20 -4.81 -7.95
C MET A 174 13.13 -6.01 -7.74
N CYS A 175 13.61 -6.64 -8.82
CA CYS A 175 14.60 -7.72 -8.77
C CYS A 175 15.97 -7.27 -8.23
N THR A 176 16.28 -5.97 -8.26
CA THR A 176 17.54 -5.42 -7.75
C THR A 176 17.54 -5.16 -6.25
N SER A 177 16.39 -5.29 -5.57
CA SER A 177 16.25 -5.00 -4.14
C SER A 177 17.25 -5.79 -3.29
N PRO A 178 17.83 -5.22 -2.21
CA PRO A 178 17.75 -3.82 -1.83
C PRO A 178 18.72 -2.99 -2.67
N SER A 179 18.24 -1.91 -3.25
CA SER A 179 19.03 -0.95 -4.05
C SER A 179 18.24 0.35 -4.23
N ALA A 180 18.92 1.41 -4.67
CA ALA A 180 18.28 2.65 -5.10
C ALA A 180 17.42 2.45 -6.37
N VAL A 181 17.78 1.53 -7.27
CA VAL A 181 16.98 1.20 -8.48
C VAL A 181 15.61 0.63 -8.09
N GLU A 182 15.55 -0.32 -7.14
CA GLU A 182 14.26 -0.79 -6.63
C GLU A 182 13.50 0.34 -5.92
N ALA A 183 14.21 1.11 -5.10
CA ALA A 183 13.60 2.23 -4.39
C ALA A 183 13.03 3.30 -5.34
N ALA A 184 13.54 3.41 -6.58
CA ALA A 184 12.98 4.25 -7.63
C ALA A 184 11.62 3.72 -8.12
N ALA A 185 11.48 2.41 -8.35
CA ALA A 185 10.19 1.80 -8.70
C ALA A 185 9.15 2.00 -7.58
N THR A 186 9.60 1.90 -6.32
CA THR A 186 8.80 2.26 -5.16
C THR A 186 8.37 3.74 -5.19
N GLY A 187 9.31 4.66 -5.45
CA GLY A 187 9.04 6.11 -5.49
C GLY A 187 8.10 6.53 -6.60
N LEU A 188 8.27 5.95 -7.79
CA LEU A 188 7.38 6.19 -8.92
C LEU A 188 5.94 5.81 -8.57
N GLY A 189 5.74 4.67 -7.90
CA GLY A 189 4.42 4.27 -7.43
C GLY A 189 3.79 5.28 -6.46
N TYR A 190 4.57 5.91 -5.58
CA TYR A 190 4.07 6.98 -4.71
C TYR A 190 3.68 8.24 -5.49
N SER A 191 4.51 8.66 -6.43
CA SER A 191 4.22 9.80 -7.30
C SER A 191 2.96 9.56 -8.14
N GLN A 192 2.78 8.35 -8.68
CA GLN A 192 1.56 7.95 -9.39
C GLN A 192 0.32 7.96 -8.48
N MET A 193 0.44 7.45 -7.24
CA MET A 193 -0.65 7.51 -6.27
C MET A 193 -1.12 8.96 -6.04
N ALA A 194 -0.19 9.90 -5.83
CA ALA A 194 -0.51 11.30 -5.57
C ALA A 194 -1.21 11.95 -6.76
N PHE A 195 -0.69 11.71 -7.96
CA PHE A 195 -1.27 12.20 -9.20
C PHE A 195 -2.70 11.66 -9.42
N VAL A 196 -2.88 10.35 -9.37
CA VAL A 196 -4.16 9.72 -9.71
C VAL A 196 -5.21 9.93 -8.63
N ALA A 197 -4.85 9.87 -7.35
CA ALA A 197 -5.80 10.16 -6.27
C ALA A 197 -6.32 11.60 -6.37
N ASN A 198 -5.44 12.56 -6.68
CA ASN A 198 -5.84 13.94 -6.91
C ASN A 198 -6.84 14.06 -8.05
N LEU A 199 -6.48 13.56 -9.24
CA LEU A 199 -7.35 13.64 -10.42
C LEU A 199 -8.70 12.97 -10.19
N MET A 200 -8.71 11.82 -9.52
CA MET A 200 -9.96 11.13 -9.15
C MET A 200 -10.82 11.96 -8.22
N ALA A 201 -10.22 12.60 -7.21
CA ALA A 201 -10.98 13.46 -6.30
C ALA A 201 -11.55 14.68 -7.03
N ILE A 202 -10.78 15.32 -7.90
CA ILE A 202 -11.25 16.45 -8.71
C ILE A 202 -12.38 16.03 -9.65
N PHE A 203 -12.24 14.89 -10.33
CA PHE A 203 -13.28 14.32 -11.17
C PHE A 203 -14.60 14.14 -10.39
N ILE A 204 -14.55 13.49 -9.22
CA ILE A 204 -15.74 13.24 -8.39
C ILE A 204 -16.34 14.55 -7.86
N ARG A 205 -15.53 15.53 -7.49
CA ARG A 205 -15.99 16.86 -7.08
C ARG A 205 -16.74 17.58 -8.22
N HIS A 206 -16.29 17.42 -9.46
CA HIS A 206 -17.00 17.93 -10.63
C HIS A 206 -18.30 17.19 -10.95
N LEU A 207 -18.54 16.01 -10.35
CA LEU A 207 -19.85 15.34 -10.38
C LEU A 207 -20.80 15.85 -9.28
N GLY A 208 -20.36 16.77 -8.42
CA GLY A 208 -21.14 17.31 -7.30
C GLY A 208 -21.12 16.45 -6.04
N TYR A 209 -20.03 15.69 -5.82
CA TYR A 209 -19.84 14.83 -4.65
C TYR A 209 -18.56 15.18 -3.90
N ARG A 210 -18.49 14.86 -2.61
CA ARG A 210 -17.25 14.99 -1.83
C ARG A 210 -16.30 13.87 -2.20
N ALA A 211 -15.01 14.20 -2.25
CA ALA A 211 -13.97 13.22 -2.52
C ALA A 211 -12.71 13.55 -1.73
N ILE A 212 -12.20 12.56 -1.02
CA ILE A 212 -11.13 12.67 -0.04
C ILE A 212 -9.98 11.79 -0.51
N PRO A 213 -9.02 12.36 -1.27
CA PRO A 213 -7.87 11.61 -1.76
C PRO A 213 -6.87 11.35 -0.63
N CYS A 214 -6.38 10.12 -0.53
CA CYS A 214 -5.41 9.73 0.49
C CYS A 214 -4.31 8.85 -0.10
N GLY A 215 -3.07 9.11 0.32
CA GLY A 215 -1.89 8.30 0.00
C GLY A 215 -1.72 7.16 1.02
N ASN A 216 -0.73 7.28 1.89
CA ASN A 216 -0.49 6.37 3.03
C ASN A 216 -1.15 6.83 4.33
N ASP A 217 -1.63 8.07 4.37
CA ASP A 217 -2.31 8.70 5.50
C ASP A 217 -3.75 8.20 5.69
N THR A 218 -4.42 8.69 6.73
CA THR A 218 -5.87 8.56 6.99
C THR A 218 -6.39 7.15 7.33
N ALA A 219 -6.01 6.10 6.59
CA ALA A 219 -6.55 4.75 6.76
C ALA A 219 -5.61 3.65 6.27
N LEU A 220 -5.82 2.43 6.77
CA LEU A 220 -5.09 1.22 6.43
C LEU A 220 -5.42 0.73 5.01
N SER A 221 -4.48 0.86 4.06
CA SER A 221 -4.74 0.52 2.65
C SER A 221 -4.94 -0.97 2.37
N VAL A 222 -4.24 -1.88 3.08
CA VAL A 222 -4.33 -3.33 2.83
C VAL A 222 -5.73 -3.90 3.08
N PRO A 223 -6.37 -3.70 4.25
CA PRO A 223 -7.72 -4.22 4.47
C PRO A 223 -8.77 -3.60 3.54
N LEU A 224 -8.63 -2.31 3.19
CA LEU A 224 -9.47 -1.66 2.18
C LEU A 224 -9.34 -2.34 0.82
N ALA A 225 -8.12 -2.63 0.38
CA ALA A 225 -7.86 -3.31 -0.88
C ALA A 225 -8.38 -4.75 -0.90
N MET A 226 -8.32 -5.45 0.24
CA MET A 226 -8.96 -6.77 0.40
C MET A 226 -10.48 -6.66 0.26
N ALA A 227 -11.12 -5.75 0.99
CA ALA A 227 -12.57 -5.53 0.90
C ALA A 227 -13.01 -5.15 -0.52
N ALA A 228 -12.19 -4.39 -1.23
CA ALA A 228 -12.38 -3.99 -2.63
C ALA A 228 -12.04 -5.10 -3.65
N GLY A 229 -11.71 -6.32 -3.19
CA GLY A 229 -11.48 -7.47 -4.06
C GLY A 229 -10.15 -7.49 -4.80
N LEU A 230 -9.20 -6.62 -4.45
CA LEU A 230 -7.93 -6.46 -5.17
C LEU A 230 -6.90 -7.56 -4.86
N GLY A 231 -7.01 -8.21 -3.70
CA GLY A 231 -6.08 -9.27 -3.31
C GLY A 231 -6.28 -9.81 -1.90
N GLU A 232 -5.27 -10.54 -1.41
CA GLU A 232 -5.20 -11.10 -0.05
C GLU A 232 -3.94 -10.64 0.68
N ALA A 233 -3.96 -10.57 2.01
CA ALA A 233 -2.75 -10.31 2.78
C ALA A 233 -1.80 -11.51 2.78
N GLY A 234 -0.53 -11.28 2.42
CA GLY A 234 0.54 -12.28 2.53
C GLY A 234 1.18 -12.33 3.91
N ARG A 235 2.05 -13.34 4.16
CA ARG A 235 2.84 -13.46 5.41
C ARG A 235 3.66 -12.21 5.75
N HIS A 236 4.15 -11.49 4.74
CA HIS A 236 4.89 -10.25 4.92
C HIS A 236 4.00 -9.05 5.30
N GLY A 237 2.67 -9.22 5.38
CA GLY A 237 1.72 -8.18 5.78
C GLY A 237 1.32 -7.21 4.66
N LEU A 238 1.75 -7.45 3.42
CA LEU A 238 1.38 -6.65 2.25
C LEU A 238 0.26 -7.36 1.47
N LEU A 239 -0.51 -6.60 0.70
CA LEU A 239 -1.47 -7.14 -0.25
C LEU A 239 -0.73 -7.94 -1.34
N ILE A 240 -1.26 -9.10 -1.70
CA ILE A 240 -0.86 -9.88 -2.88
C ILE A 240 -2.03 -9.87 -3.85
N THR A 241 -1.81 -9.27 -5.01
CA THR A 241 -2.79 -9.23 -6.12
C THR A 241 -2.58 -10.42 -7.04
N LYS A 242 -3.62 -10.82 -7.79
CA LYS A 242 -3.52 -11.92 -8.77
C LYS A 242 -2.53 -11.61 -9.90
N LYS A 243 -2.51 -10.34 -10.36
CA LYS A 243 -1.75 -9.93 -11.55
C LYS A 243 -0.30 -9.57 -11.24
N PHE A 244 -0.05 -8.86 -10.14
CA PHE A 244 1.26 -8.28 -9.84
C PHE A 244 1.89 -8.83 -8.55
N GLY A 245 1.22 -9.76 -7.87
CA GLY A 245 1.64 -10.22 -6.56
C GLY A 245 1.70 -9.07 -5.55
N PRO A 246 2.72 -9.03 -4.68
CA PRO A 246 2.89 -7.93 -3.72
C PRO A 246 3.54 -6.67 -4.30
N ARG A 247 3.83 -6.64 -5.61
CA ARG A 247 4.53 -5.53 -6.27
C ARG A 247 3.56 -4.43 -6.70
N VAL A 248 2.75 -3.97 -5.75
CA VAL A 248 1.84 -2.84 -5.95
C VAL A 248 1.94 -1.83 -4.82
N ARG A 249 1.72 -0.57 -5.14
CA ARG A 249 1.42 0.50 -4.18
C ARG A 249 -0.09 0.74 -4.15
N LEU A 250 -0.60 1.24 -3.03
CA LEU A 250 -2.04 1.39 -2.80
C LEU A 250 -2.38 2.81 -2.36
N CYS A 251 -3.31 3.46 -3.04
CA CYS A 251 -3.98 4.67 -2.55
C CYS A 251 -5.50 4.49 -2.58
N LYS A 252 -6.22 5.49 -2.08
CA LYS A 252 -7.68 5.44 -1.98
C LYS A 252 -8.29 6.83 -2.04
N VAL A 253 -9.52 6.90 -2.50
CA VAL A 253 -10.37 8.10 -2.43
C VAL A 253 -11.64 7.72 -1.67
N PHE A 254 -11.94 8.43 -0.59
CA PHE A 254 -13.23 8.30 0.11
C PHE A 254 -14.25 9.27 -0.47
N THR A 255 -15.50 8.86 -0.63
CA THR A 255 -16.52 9.69 -1.28
C THR A 255 -17.92 9.36 -0.78
N ASP A 256 -18.82 10.34 -0.88
CA ASP A 256 -20.26 10.17 -0.71
C ASP A 256 -21.01 9.90 -2.03
N LEU A 257 -20.29 9.80 -3.15
CA LEU A 257 -20.83 9.32 -4.43
C LEU A 257 -21.41 7.91 -4.25
N PRO A 258 -22.71 7.67 -4.53
CA PRO A 258 -23.29 6.33 -4.48
C PRO A 258 -22.60 5.38 -5.46
N LEU A 259 -22.10 4.25 -4.95
CA LEU A 259 -21.34 3.28 -5.73
C LEU A 259 -21.75 1.84 -5.38
N HIS A 260 -21.79 0.98 -6.39
CA HIS A 260 -21.87 -0.47 -6.20
C HIS A 260 -20.49 -1.03 -5.78
N TYR A 261 -20.46 -1.84 -4.72
CA TYR A 261 -19.23 -2.38 -4.15
C TYR A 261 -18.78 -3.67 -4.83
N ASP A 262 -17.46 -3.87 -4.87
CA ASP A 262 -16.85 -5.17 -5.07
C ASP A 262 -16.86 -5.98 -3.77
N SER A 263 -16.44 -7.24 -3.88
CA SER A 263 -16.34 -8.16 -2.75
C SER A 263 -14.94 -8.75 -2.63
N TYR A 264 -14.60 -9.23 -1.44
CA TYR A 264 -13.36 -9.95 -1.22
C TYR A 264 -13.31 -11.25 -2.05
N GLN A 265 -12.21 -11.46 -2.78
CA GLN A 265 -12.04 -12.57 -3.73
C GLN A 265 -10.76 -13.36 -3.42
N PRO A 266 -10.76 -14.23 -2.38
CA PRO A 266 -9.58 -15.01 -2.02
C PRO A 266 -9.20 -16.00 -3.12
N PHE A 267 -7.91 -16.22 -3.30
CA PHE A 267 -7.32 -17.10 -4.30
C PHE A 267 -6.21 -18.02 -3.75
N GLY A 268 -6.13 -18.16 -2.42
CA GLY A 268 -5.34 -19.19 -1.75
C GLY A 268 -4.02 -18.70 -1.13
N VAL A 269 -3.82 -17.37 -1.03
CA VAL A 269 -2.56 -16.79 -0.54
C VAL A 269 -2.23 -17.25 0.87
N THR A 270 -3.22 -17.29 1.76
CA THR A 270 -3.03 -17.69 3.16
C THR A 270 -2.51 -19.13 3.26
N LYS A 271 -3.12 -20.08 2.54
CA LYS A 271 -2.69 -21.50 2.52
C LYS A 271 -1.29 -21.65 1.96
N PHE A 272 -0.96 -20.93 0.88
CA PHE A 272 0.39 -20.93 0.32
C PHE A 272 1.42 -20.36 1.29
N CYS A 273 1.11 -19.24 1.95
CA CYS A 273 1.98 -18.59 2.92
C CYS A 273 2.28 -19.43 4.16
N GLN A 274 1.40 -20.37 4.54
CA GLN A 274 1.64 -21.31 5.64
C GLN A 274 2.86 -22.21 5.40
N VAL A 275 3.08 -22.65 4.16
CA VAL A 275 4.19 -23.55 3.79
C VAL A 275 5.38 -22.83 3.17
N CYS A 276 5.17 -21.75 2.41
CA CYS A 276 6.20 -21.10 1.60
C CYS A 276 7.32 -20.44 2.43
N LYS A 277 6.96 -19.53 3.35
CA LYS A 277 7.88 -18.81 4.26
C LYS A 277 9.08 -18.07 3.62
N LYS A 278 9.29 -18.07 2.30
CA LYS A 278 10.43 -17.42 1.61
C LYS A 278 10.68 -15.97 2.03
N CYS A 279 9.63 -15.16 2.15
CA CYS A 279 9.78 -13.77 2.58
C CYS A 279 10.36 -13.63 3.99
N ALA A 280 10.05 -14.56 4.91
CA ALA A 280 10.65 -14.60 6.24
C ALA A 280 12.11 -15.07 6.17
N ILE A 281 12.37 -16.16 5.43
CA ILE A 281 13.71 -16.74 5.22
C ILE A 281 14.70 -15.67 4.71
N HIS A 282 14.32 -14.93 3.67
CA HIS A 282 15.20 -13.97 3.01
C HIS A 282 15.09 -12.53 3.56
N CYS A 283 14.35 -12.30 4.65
CA CYS A 283 14.28 -11.00 5.30
C CYS A 283 15.61 -10.73 6.03
N PRO A 284 16.47 -9.79 5.59
CA PRO A 284 17.79 -9.61 6.21
C PRO A 284 17.74 -9.36 7.73
N PRO A 285 16.83 -8.51 8.28
CA PRO A 285 16.74 -8.32 9.73
C PRO A 285 15.86 -9.35 10.43
N GLN A 286 15.35 -10.37 9.72
CA GLN A 286 14.46 -11.40 10.28
C GLN A 286 13.23 -10.78 10.97
N ALA A 287 12.66 -9.76 10.33
CA ALA A 287 11.52 -9.01 10.83
C ALA A 287 10.19 -9.74 10.63
N ILE A 288 10.07 -10.57 9.59
CA ILE A 288 8.82 -11.27 9.25
C ILE A 288 8.75 -12.59 10.02
N SER A 289 7.60 -12.86 10.65
CA SER A 289 7.41 -14.05 11.49
C SER A 289 7.45 -15.37 10.70
N TYR A 290 8.22 -16.34 11.24
CA TYR A 290 8.21 -17.75 10.84
C TYR A 290 7.07 -18.57 11.45
N LYS A 291 6.47 -18.03 12.51
CA LYS A 291 5.48 -18.70 13.34
C LYS A 291 4.12 -18.76 12.63
N HIS A 292 3.17 -19.43 13.27
CA HIS A 292 1.77 -19.35 12.91
C HIS A 292 1.24 -17.93 13.12
N MET A 293 0.06 -17.66 12.58
CA MET A 293 -0.62 -16.38 12.83
C MET A 293 -0.89 -16.22 14.33
N SER A 294 -0.85 -14.99 14.79
CA SER A 294 -1.13 -14.59 16.17
C SER A 294 -2.19 -13.49 16.14
N THR A 295 -2.82 -13.20 17.27
CA THR A 295 -3.60 -11.96 17.45
C THR A 295 -2.72 -10.79 17.90
N GLU A 296 -1.54 -11.08 18.43
CA GLU A 296 -0.60 -10.09 18.97
C GLU A 296 0.60 -9.84 18.06
N GLY A 297 0.86 -8.54 17.83
CA GLY A 297 2.07 -8.08 17.18
C GLY A 297 3.25 -7.90 18.14
N PRO A 298 4.50 -7.89 17.62
CA PRO A 298 5.69 -7.78 18.45
C PRO A 298 5.91 -6.43 19.14
N ASN A 299 5.27 -5.35 18.70
CA ASN A 299 5.38 -4.03 19.34
C ASN A 299 4.19 -3.12 19.00
N ILE A 300 4.20 -1.91 19.57
CA ILE A 300 3.13 -0.91 19.41
C ILE A 300 2.90 -0.43 17.96
N SER A 301 3.86 -0.67 17.05
CA SER A 301 3.71 -0.37 15.63
C SER A 301 2.87 -1.41 14.89
N ASN A 302 2.25 -2.34 15.61
CA ASN A 302 1.30 -3.31 15.09
C ASN A 302 -0.11 -3.03 15.60
N HIS A 303 -1.08 -3.09 14.68
CA HIS A 303 -2.50 -3.14 15.03
C HIS A 303 -2.85 -4.56 15.49
N SER A 304 -2.62 -4.87 16.77
CA SER A 304 -3.01 -6.14 17.43
C SER A 304 -4.53 -6.32 17.47
N GLY A 305 -4.99 -7.54 17.72
CA GLY A 305 -6.41 -7.89 17.86
C GLY A 305 -6.99 -8.65 16.67
N ILE A 306 -6.20 -8.88 15.61
CA ILE A 306 -6.61 -9.72 14.47
C ILE A 306 -5.64 -10.87 14.24
N LEU A 307 -6.18 -12.04 13.88
CA LEU A 307 -5.38 -13.21 13.55
C LEU A 307 -4.67 -13.01 12.21
N LYS A 308 -3.36 -12.74 12.24
CA LYS A 308 -2.51 -12.61 11.05
C LYS A 308 -1.05 -12.89 11.35
N TRP A 309 -0.21 -12.88 10.32
CA TRP A 309 1.23 -12.79 10.49
C TRP A 309 1.63 -11.35 10.78
N TYR A 310 2.29 -11.14 11.90
CA TYR A 310 2.88 -9.86 12.26
C TYR A 310 4.36 -9.82 11.90
N SER A 311 4.82 -8.65 11.47
CA SER A 311 6.23 -8.35 11.29
C SER A 311 6.69 -7.37 12.38
N ASN A 312 7.94 -7.52 12.80
CA ASN A 312 8.61 -6.55 13.66
C ASN A 312 9.09 -5.38 12.82
N TYR A 313 8.27 -4.33 12.76
CA TYR A 313 8.57 -3.17 11.92
C TYR A 313 9.76 -2.35 12.42
N GLU A 314 10.10 -2.40 13.72
CA GLU A 314 11.32 -1.77 14.25
C GLU A 314 12.56 -2.39 13.59
N LYS A 315 12.63 -3.73 13.57
CA LYS A 315 13.73 -4.45 12.91
C LYS A 315 13.78 -4.17 11.40
N CYS A 316 12.62 -4.08 10.76
CA CYS A 316 12.54 -3.74 9.33
C CYS A 316 13.10 -2.34 9.06
N PHE A 317 12.64 -1.34 9.82
CA PHE A 317 13.06 0.05 9.65
C PHE A 317 14.51 0.29 10.09
N GLU A 318 14.98 -0.41 11.12
CA GLU A 318 16.39 -0.38 11.50
C GLU A 318 17.28 -0.81 10.34
N PHE A 319 16.93 -1.88 9.61
CA PHE A 319 17.66 -2.29 8.42
C PHE A 319 17.69 -1.22 7.34
N TRP A 320 16.56 -0.57 7.05
CA TRP A 320 16.48 0.56 6.11
C TRP A 320 17.42 1.69 6.54
N SER A 321 17.43 2.01 7.84
CA SER A 321 18.34 3.00 8.39
C SER A 321 19.79 2.62 8.13
N ARG A 322 20.20 1.35 8.34
CA ARG A 322 21.58 0.89 8.14
C ARG A 322 22.03 1.01 6.68
N ILE A 323 21.16 0.68 5.72
CA ILE A 323 21.49 0.76 4.29
C ILE A 323 21.24 2.14 3.66
N ARG A 324 20.63 3.08 4.40
CA ARG A 324 20.25 4.43 3.93
C ARG A 324 19.38 4.40 2.66
N MET A 325 18.51 3.39 2.58
CA MET A 325 17.65 3.12 1.43
C MET A 325 16.46 2.24 1.83
N GLY A 326 15.39 2.28 1.04
CA GLY A 326 14.28 1.33 1.17
C GLY A 326 14.70 -0.12 0.90
N CYS A 327 13.88 -1.07 1.32
CA CYS A 327 14.06 -2.49 0.99
C CYS A 327 12.72 -3.09 0.58
N ALA A 328 12.78 -4.06 -0.33
CA ALA A 328 11.64 -4.83 -0.81
C ALA A 328 12.01 -6.29 -1.08
N ASN A 329 13.00 -6.83 -0.36
CA ASN A 329 13.39 -8.25 -0.49
C ASN A 329 12.20 -9.20 -0.32
N CYS A 330 11.26 -8.88 0.58
CA CYS A 330 10.06 -9.68 0.77
C CYS A 330 9.13 -9.70 -0.46
N ILE A 331 9.12 -8.62 -1.27
CA ILE A 331 8.43 -8.56 -2.56
C ILE A 331 9.24 -9.35 -3.59
N ARG A 332 10.54 -9.05 -3.73
CA ARG A 332 11.45 -9.69 -4.68
C ARG A 332 11.37 -11.21 -4.66
N VAL A 333 11.46 -11.81 -3.47
CA VAL A 333 11.51 -13.27 -3.27
C VAL A 333 10.13 -13.93 -3.24
N CYS A 334 9.04 -13.15 -3.23
CA CYS A 334 7.70 -13.73 -3.15
C CYS A 334 7.39 -14.49 -4.43
N PRO A 335 6.95 -15.76 -4.39
CA PRO A 335 6.59 -16.49 -5.60
C PRO A 335 5.51 -15.81 -6.45
N TYR A 336 4.59 -15.08 -5.81
CA TYR A 336 3.58 -14.29 -6.51
C TYR A 336 4.11 -13.05 -7.24
N ASN A 337 5.34 -12.58 -6.95
CA ASN A 337 5.95 -11.42 -7.62
C ASN A 337 6.33 -11.72 -9.08
N LYS A 338 6.44 -12.99 -9.47
CA LYS A 338 6.79 -13.37 -10.84
C LYS A 338 5.80 -12.77 -11.84
N PRO A 339 6.21 -12.43 -13.07
CA PRO A 339 5.29 -11.96 -14.10
C PRO A 339 4.30 -13.06 -14.50
N GLN A 340 3.24 -12.65 -15.21
CA GLN A 340 2.33 -13.59 -15.87
C GLN A 340 3.06 -14.35 -16.99
N GLY A 341 2.54 -15.52 -17.35
CA GLY A 341 3.17 -16.42 -18.31
C GLY A 341 2.72 -17.85 -18.06
N LEU A 342 2.64 -18.66 -19.12
CA LEU A 342 2.01 -20.00 -19.11
C LEU A 342 2.42 -20.86 -17.90
N ILE A 343 3.71 -20.95 -17.61
CA ILE A 343 4.24 -21.74 -16.50
C ILE A 343 3.79 -21.16 -15.15
N HIS A 344 3.97 -19.85 -14.93
CA HIS A 344 3.61 -19.23 -13.65
C HIS A 344 2.10 -19.16 -13.44
N ASP A 345 1.32 -19.00 -14.51
CA ASP A 345 -0.14 -19.01 -14.45
C ASP A 345 -0.66 -20.41 -14.11
N PHE A 346 -0.05 -21.46 -14.68
CA PHE A 346 -0.31 -22.83 -14.27
C PHE A 346 0.06 -23.07 -12.80
N VAL A 347 1.22 -22.60 -12.33
CA VAL A 347 1.60 -22.71 -10.91
C VAL A 347 0.63 -21.96 -10.01
N ARG A 348 0.18 -20.74 -10.37
CA ARG A 348 -0.82 -20.00 -9.59
C ARG A 348 -2.17 -20.72 -9.56
N TRP A 349 -2.60 -21.29 -10.69
CA TRP A 349 -3.77 -22.15 -10.76
C TRP A 349 -3.59 -23.37 -9.85
N GLN A 350 -2.43 -24.01 -9.87
CA GLN A 350 -2.14 -25.17 -9.05
C GLN A 350 -2.12 -24.83 -7.56
N VAL A 351 -1.53 -23.70 -7.15
CA VAL A 351 -1.54 -23.23 -5.77
C VAL A 351 -2.96 -23.02 -5.24
N ARG A 352 -3.87 -22.57 -6.12
CA ARG A 352 -5.29 -22.37 -5.80
C ARG A 352 -6.06 -23.69 -5.66
N ASN A 353 -5.79 -24.66 -6.54
CA ASN A 353 -6.61 -25.86 -6.67
C ASN A 353 -6.02 -27.10 -5.99
N LEU A 354 -4.69 -27.22 -5.88
CA LEU A 354 -3.96 -28.38 -5.35
C LEU A 354 -2.99 -27.99 -4.22
N PRO A 355 -3.48 -27.41 -3.10
CA PRO A 355 -2.62 -26.83 -2.06
C PRO A 355 -1.66 -27.81 -1.37
N TRP A 356 -1.92 -29.13 -1.45
CA TRP A 356 -1.02 -30.15 -0.91
C TRP A 356 0.33 -30.23 -1.65
N VAL A 357 0.41 -29.72 -2.88
CA VAL A 357 1.65 -29.70 -3.69
C VAL A 357 2.48 -28.43 -3.46
N ASN A 358 1.96 -27.44 -2.72
CA ASN A 358 2.60 -26.13 -2.54
C ASN A 358 4.05 -26.23 -2.03
N ARG A 359 4.35 -27.18 -1.14
CA ARG A 359 5.71 -27.36 -0.62
C ARG A 359 6.70 -27.76 -1.72
N PHE A 360 6.29 -28.65 -2.62
CA PHE A 360 7.10 -29.06 -3.76
C PHE A 360 7.29 -27.91 -4.75
N MET A 361 6.24 -27.12 -5.03
CA MET A 361 6.38 -25.94 -5.89
C MET A 361 7.35 -24.89 -5.33
N VAL A 362 7.37 -24.70 -4.01
CA VAL A 362 8.34 -23.80 -3.36
C VAL A 362 9.77 -24.30 -3.53
N GLN A 363 10.01 -25.61 -3.44
CA GLN A 363 11.32 -26.21 -3.69
C GLN A 363 11.77 -26.02 -5.14
N LEU A 364 10.86 -26.19 -6.11
CA LEU A 364 11.15 -25.89 -7.52
C LEU A 364 11.45 -24.40 -7.74
N ASP A 365 10.75 -23.51 -7.06
CA ASP A 365 10.99 -22.07 -7.10
C ASP A 365 12.45 -21.73 -6.72
N ASP A 366 12.96 -22.40 -5.67
CA ASP A 366 14.36 -22.29 -5.25
C ASP A 366 15.34 -22.93 -6.22
N LEU A 367 15.02 -24.14 -6.72
CA LEU A 367 15.86 -24.87 -7.67
C LEU A 367 16.10 -24.08 -8.97
N PHE A 368 15.04 -23.46 -9.51
CA PHE A 368 15.14 -22.61 -10.71
C PHE A 368 15.75 -21.23 -10.42
N GLY A 369 16.14 -20.94 -9.17
CA GLY A 369 16.85 -19.72 -8.80
C GLY A 369 15.98 -18.46 -8.78
N TYR A 370 14.66 -18.60 -8.71
CA TYR A 370 13.77 -17.44 -8.66
C TYR A 370 13.92 -16.65 -7.36
N GLY A 371 13.80 -15.33 -7.45
CA GLY A 371 13.89 -14.42 -6.30
C GLY A 371 15.32 -14.03 -5.90
N LYS A 372 16.35 -14.53 -6.61
CA LYS A 372 17.73 -14.03 -6.50
C LYS A 372 17.80 -12.55 -6.85
N GLN A 373 18.71 -11.83 -6.19
CA GLN A 373 19.01 -10.45 -6.54
C GLN A 373 19.67 -10.42 -7.91
N ILE A 374 19.21 -9.53 -8.78
CA ILE A 374 19.94 -9.19 -10.00
C ILE A 374 20.81 -7.97 -9.72
N ASN A 375 21.97 -7.90 -10.38
CA ASN A 375 22.83 -6.72 -10.31
C ASN A 375 22.07 -5.51 -10.92
N ALA A 376 22.12 -4.36 -10.26
CA ALA A 376 21.45 -3.15 -10.70
C ALA A 376 21.92 -2.66 -12.08
N ASP A 377 23.16 -2.94 -12.48
CA ASP A 377 23.65 -2.58 -13.83
C ASP A 377 22.86 -3.27 -14.95
N GLN A 378 22.28 -4.44 -14.68
CA GLN A 378 21.43 -5.14 -15.64
C GLN A 378 20.09 -4.45 -15.88
N PHE A 379 19.71 -3.49 -15.05
CA PHE A 379 18.55 -2.64 -15.31
C PHE A 379 18.86 -1.55 -16.34
N TRP A 380 20.12 -1.12 -16.40
CA TRP A 380 20.58 -0.04 -17.29
C TRP A 380 21.00 -0.53 -18.67
N ALA A 381 21.39 -1.81 -18.78
CA ALA A 381 21.69 -2.51 -20.03
C ALA A 381 20.40 -2.97 -20.74
#